data_AF-A0ABD4ZF17-F1
#
_entry.id   AF-A0ABD4ZF17-F1
#
_cell.length_a   1.000
_cell.length_b   1.000
_cell.length_c   1.000
_cell.angle_alpha   90.00
_cell.angle_beta   90.00
_cell.angle_gamma   90.00
#
_symmetry.space_group_name_H-M   'P 1'
#
loop_
_entity.id
_entity.type
_entity.pdbx_description
1 polymer ?
#
loop_
_entity_poly.entity_id
_entity_poly.type
_entity_poly.pdbx_seq_one_letter_code
_entity_poly.pdbx_strand_id
1 'polypeptide(L)'
;MVTMPVLKRKPKRKISAARRRMYIRRRIVVCVGLLAVLVFCIFCIISIFKGISAIGSAISKHSDVTLSKQLVPDPRPVGIIKKCSAKDVRIELTSASQSVPMGGSVEFTARIVHEGDDSCRIDASDGRMVLTIGDSVSADKSDKSDKSDKSDKSDKSREKQEKQQKIEPQWRSDVCEIPLKPLLMAKGDSYEKKIVWSTDATVGTPTGKDCLDDADLPKVSRGTYIAQIEHKDVSGLQSNPVVISVR
;
A
#
# COMPACT_ATOMS: atom_id res chain seq x y z
N MET A 1 10.61 76.34 -12.56
CA MET A 1 9.70 75.29 -12.07
C MET A 1 8.66 75.93 -11.18
N VAL A 2 7.41 75.67 -11.57
CA VAL A 2 6.07 75.94 -11.04
C VAL A 2 5.89 76.93 -9.86
N THR A 3 5.16 77.97 -10.23
CA THR A 3 4.53 79.06 -9.47
C THR A 3 3.19 78.63 -8.82
N MET A 4 2.78 79.45 -7.85
CA MET A 4 1.39 79.71 -7.39
C MET A 4 0.83 78.68 -6.38
N PRO A 5 -0.07 79.04 -5.44
CA PRO A 5 -1.13 80.05 -5.65
C PRO A 5 -1.52 80.90 -4.42
N VAL A 6 -2.25 81.99 -4.69
CA VAL A 6 -3.11 82.62 -3.68
C VAL A 6 -4.49 82.84 -4.30
N LEU A 7 -5.48 82.09 -3.81
CA LEU A 7 -6.90 82.34 -4.05
C LEU A 7 -7.58 82.77 -2.75
N LYS A 8 -8.09 84.00 -2.74
CA LYS A 8 -8.94 84.60 -1.69
C LYS A 8 -10.27 83.86 -1.57
N ARG A 9 -10.71 83.56 -0.33
CA ARG A 9 -12.09 83.13 -0.01
C ARG A 9 -12.83 84.22 0.76
N LYS A 10 -14.07 84.53 0.32
CA LYS A 10 -15.01 85.50 0.91
C LYS A 10 -15.76 84.94 2.15
N PRO A 11 -16.25 85.82 3.06
CA PRO A 11 -16.54 85.48 4.45
C PRO A 11 -17.92 84.84 4.74
N LYS A 12 -17.92 83.96 5.75
CA LYS A 12 -19.07 83.20 6.31
C LYS A 12 -19.96 84.07 7.22
N ARG A 13 -21.29 83.98 7.03
CA ARG A 13 -22.34 84.66 7.83
C ARG A 13 -22.25 84.32 9.33
N LYS A 14 -22.42 85.34 10.19
CA LYS A 14 -22.37 85.25 11.66
C LYS A 14 -23.71 84.72 12.22
N ILE A 15 -23.69 83.57 12.89
CA ILE A 15 -24.83 83.02 13.65
C ILE A 15 -25.08 83.85 14.91
N SER A 16 -26.35 84.18 15.18
CA SER A 16 -26.79 85.02 16.29
C SER A 16 -26.39 84.49 17.67
N ALA A 17 -26.16 85.40 18.62
CA ALA A 17 -25.56 85.13 19.93
C ALA A 17 -26.36 84.14 20.80
N ALA A 18 -27.68 84.05 20.62
CA ALA A 18 -28.55 83.16 21.39
C ALA A 18 -28.39 81.67 20.98
N ARG A 19 -28.31 81.37 19.67
CA ARG A 19 -28.06 79.99 19.19
C ARG A 19 -26.65 79.51 19.51
N ARG A 20 -25.66 80.43 19.55
CA ARG A 20 -24.28 80.11 19.96
C ARG A 20 -24.20 79.57 21.39
N ARG A 21 -24.93 80.13 22.36
CA ARG A 21 -24.85 79.66 23.77
C ARG A 21 -25.43 78.25 23.95
N MET A 22 -26.55 77.93 23.29
CA MET A 22 -27.09 76.56 23.31
C MET A 22 -26.17 75.55 22.60
N TYR A 23 -25.60 75.93 21.45
CA TYR A 23 -24.70 75.06 20.69
C TYR A 23 -23.36 74.84 21.40
N ILE A 24 -22.84 75.86 22.09
CA ILE A 24 -21.63 75.74 22.93
C ILE A 24 -21.90 74.85 24.14
N ARG A 25 -23.02 75.02 24.86
CA ARG A 25 -23.37 74.15 26.01
C ARG A 25 -23.57 72.69 25.59
N ARG A 26 -24.30 72.42 24.51
CA ARG A 26 -24.49 71.05 24.01
C ARG A 26 -23.17 70.42 23.53
N ARG A 27 -22.30 71.20 22.89
CA ARG A 27 -21.00 70.70 22.41
C ARG A 27 -19.99 70.50 23.53
N ILE A 28 -20.03 71.31 24.59
CA ILE A 28 -19.25 71.06 25.82
C ILE A 28 -19.72 69.76 26.48
N VAL A 29 -21.03 69.56 26.65
CA VAL A 29 -21.56 68.31 27.25
C VAL A 29 -21.18 67.09 26.41
N VAL A 30 -21.29 67.17 25.07
CA VAL A 30 -20.87 66.08 24.18
C VAL A 30 -19.36 65.85 24.22
N CYS A 31 -18.53 66.91 24.20
CA CYS A 31 -17.07 66.76 24.29
C CYS A 31 -16.63 66.21 25.64
N VAL A 32 -17.26 66.62 26.75
CA VAL A 32 -16.96 66.10 28.09
C VAL A 32 -17.40 64.64 28.21
N GLY A 33 -18.59 64.30 27.70
CA GLY A 33 -19.05 62.90 27.64
C GLY A 33 -18.12 62.02 26.80
N LEU A 34 -17.67 62.51 25.64
CA LEU A 34 -16.76 61.77 24.76
C LEU A 34 -15.37 61.61 25.41
N LEU A 35 -14.86 62.63 26.11
CA LEU A 35 -13.63 62.52 26.90
C LEU A 35 -13.76 61.51 28.04
N ALA A 36 -14.88 61.51 28.77
CA ALA A 36 -15.12 60.56 29.85
C ALA A 36 -15.16 59.11 29.34
N VAL A 37 -15.82 58.86 28.20
CA VAL A 37 -15.85 57.54 27.56
C VAL A 37 -14.45 57.11 27.10
N LEU A 38 -13.66 58.02 26.53
CA LEU A 38 -12.30 57.73 26.07
C LEU A 38 -11.38 57.36 27.26
N VAL A 39 -11.46 58.10 28.35
CA VAL A 39 -10.74 57.79 29.59
C VAL A 39 -11.17 56.45 30.18
N PHE A 40 -12.48 56.15 30.17
CA PHE A 40 -12.99 54.85 30.64
C PHE A 40 -12.49 53.69 29.77
N CYS A 41 -12.51 53.81 28.44
CA CYS A 41 -11.95 52.80 27.55
C CYS A 41 -10.45 52.57 27.78
N ILE A 42 -9.66 53.63 27.97
CA ILE A 42 -8.24 53.52 28.31
C ILE A 42 -8.07 52.81 29.66
N PHE A 43 -8.87 53.15 30.67
CA PHE A 43 -8.85 52.49 31.97
C PHE A 43 -9.22 51.00 31.88
N CYS A 44 -10.24 50.65 31.08
CA CYS A 44 -10.61 49.26 30.81
C CYS A 44 -9.47 48.49 30.16
N ILE A 45 -8.80 49.06 29.16
CA ILE A 45 -7.64 48.44 28.50
C ILE A 45 -6.52 48.23 29.52
N ILE A 46 -6.15 49.24 30.31
CA ILE A 46 -5.08 49.14 31.32
C ILE A 46 -5.43 48.10 32.39
N SER A 47 -6.68 48.04 32.84
CA SER A 47 -7.14 47.07 33.85
C SER A 47 -7.15 45.65 33.31
N ILE A 48 -7.51 45.46 32.03
CA ILE A 48 -7.41 44.16 31.35
C ILE A 48 -5.94 43.75 31.19
N PHE A 49 -5.06 44.63 30.71
CA PHE A 49 -3.63 44.31 30.56
C PHE A 49 -2.95 44.01 31.91
N LYS A 50 -3.29 44.75 32.98
CA LYS A 50 -2.80 44.46 34.34
C LYS A 50 -3.44 43.20 34.93
N GLY A 51 -4.70 42.91 34.64
CA GLY A 51 -5.41 41.71 35.07
C GLY A 51 -4.88 40.43 34.40
N ILE A 52 -4.56 40.47 33.11
CA ILE A 52 -3.95 39.33 32.38
C ILE A 52 -2.49 39.12 32.84
N SER A 53 -1.77 40.17 33.23
CA SER A 53 -0.37 40.06 33.67
C SER A 53 -0.18 39.40 35.05
N ALA A 54 -1.23 39.30 35.88
CA ALA A 54 -1.16 38.59 37.18
C ALA A 54 -1.68 37.14 37.12
N ILE A 55 -2.40 36.77 36.06
CA ILE A 55 -3.01 35.43 35.92
C ILE A 55 -2.13 34.50 35.04
N GLY A 56 -1.10 35.05 34.38
CA GLY A 56 -0.15 34.28 33.56
C GLY A 56 0.89 33.45 34.32
N SER A 57 0.96 33.51 35.65
CA SER A 57 1.97 32.77 36.44
C SER A 57 1.41 31.63 37.31
N ALA A 58 0.09 31.43 37.35
CA ALA A 58 -0.55 30.41 38.20
C ALA A 58 -1.42 29.38 37.45
N ILE A 59 -1.65 29.56 36.15
CA ILE A 59 -2.41 28.58 35.32
C ILE A 59 -1.48 27.72 34.44
N SER A 60 -0.17 27.97 34.44
CA SER A 60 0.84 27.18 33.72
C SER A 60 1.43 26.00 34.51
N LYS A 61 0.88 25.63 35.68
CA LYS A 61 1.48 24.61 36.56
C LYS A 61 0.73 23.28 36.68
N HIS A 62 -0.34 23.04 35.93
CA HIS A 62 -1.06 21.75 35.97
C HIS A 62 -1.39 21.12 34.61
N SER A 63 -0.55 21.35 33.60
CA SER A 63 -0.57 20.53 32.38
C SER A 63 0.81 20.23 31.80
N ASP A 64 1.84 20.19 32.64
CA ASP A 64 3.10 19.53 32.30
C ASP A 64 3.16 18.20 33.05
N VAL A 65 2.33 17.25 32.61
CA VAL A 65 2.77 15.85 32.67
C VAL A 65 3.88 15.78 31.63
N THR A 66 5.08 16.20 32.01
CA THR A 66 6.30 15.87 31.27
C THR A 66 6.50 14.37 31.49
N LEU A 67 5.68 13.58 30.81
CA LEU A 67 5.97 12.20 30.50
C LEU A 67 7.20 12.31 29.60
N SER A 68 8.36 12.39 30.25
CA SER A 68 9.61 12.05 29.63
C SER A 68 9.42 10.59 29.23
N LYS A 69 8.94 10.38 28.00
CA LYS A 69 9.26 9.17 27.29
C LYS A 69 10.77 9.14 27.35
N GLN A 70 11.29 8.32 28.25
CA GLN A 70 12.60 7.73 28.06
C GLN A 70 12.59 7.33 26.59
N LEU A 71 13.42 8.00 25.80
CA LEU A 71 13.65 7.57 24.43
C LEU A 71 14.05 6.12 24.59
N VAL A 72 13.10 5.24 24.27
CA VAL A 72 13.39 3.83 24.04
C VAL A 72 14.63 3.90 23.16
N PRO A 73 15.76 3.30 23.58
CA PRO A 73 16.99 3.34 22.80
C PRO A 73 16.59 3.12 21.35
N ASP A 74 16.96 4.07 20.49
CA ASP A 74 16.61 4.06 19.07
C ASP A 74 16.70 2.61 18.61
N PRO A 75 15.58 1.96 18.20
CA PRO A 75 15.58 0.53 18.00
C PRO A 75 16.78 0.24 17.12
N ARG A 76 17.79 -0.46 17.67
CA ARG A 76 18.90 -0.99 16.88
C ARG A 76 18.24 -1.49 15.61
N PRO A 77 18.61 -0.99 14.40
CA PRO A 77 17.85 -1.24 13.20
C PRO A 77 17.53 -2.72 13.21
N VAL A 78 16.26 -3.04 13.47
CA VAL A 78 15.84 -4.43 13.65
C VAL A 78 16.25 -5.06 12.36
N GLY A 79 17.30 -5.90 12.45
CA GLY A 79 18.13 -6.23 11.30
C GLY A 79 17.22 -6.55 10.14
N ILE A 80 17.41 -5.84 9.02
CA ILE A 80 16.63 -5.97 7.79
C ILE A 80 16.31 -7.45 7.64
N ILE A 81 15.07 -7.84 7.98
CA ILE A 81 14.77 -9.27 8.11
C ILE A 81 15.00 -9.85 6.73
N LYS A 82 15.92 -10.82 6.64
CA LYS A 82 16.35 -11.37 5.36
C LYS A 82 15.13 -11.91 4.61
N LYS A 83 15.12 -11.75 3.29
CA LYS A 83 14.14 -12.47 2.46
C LYS A 83 14.43 -13.97 2.57
N CYS A 84 13.39 -14.80 2.62
CA CYS A 84 13.57 -16.24 2.57
C CYS A 84 14.23 -16.64 1.24
N SER A 85 15.12 -17.63 1.31
CA SER A 85 15.67 -18.33 0.15
C SER A 85 15.09 -19.74 0.04
N ALA A 86 15.35 -20.44 -1.06
CA ALA A 86 14.93 -21.84 -1.22
C ALA A 86 15.59 -22.82 -0.21
N LYS A 87 16.53 -22.35 0.61
CA LYS A 87 17.12 -23.10 1.73
C LYS A 87 16.40 -22.88 3.05
N ASP A 88 15.69 -21.75 3.18
CA ASP A 88 15.02 -21.39 4.43
C ASP A 88 13.57 -21.89 4.46
N VAL A 89 12.99 -22.22 3.29
CA VAL A 89 11.60 -22.64 3.15
C VAL A 89 11.44 -23.70 2.07
N ARG A 90 10.44 -24.57 2.24
CA ARG A 90 9.93 -25.48 1.20
C ARG A 90 8.47 -25.16 0.88
N ILE A 91 8.04 -25.49 -0.35
CA ILE A 91 6.62 -25.42 -0.73
C ILE A 91 6.09 -26.82 -1.00
N GLU A 92 4.94 -27.11 -0.41
CA GLU A 92 4.18 -28.34 -0.60
C GLU A 92 2.85 -27.98 -1.29
N LEU A 93 2.41 -28.84 -2.22
CA LEU A 93 1.12 -28.71 -2.87
C LEU A 93 0.39 -30.04 -2.80
N THR A 94 -0.86 -30.00 -2.36
CA THR A 94 -1.74 -31.16 -2.28
C THR A 94 -3.09 -30.81 -2.89
N SER A 95 -3.81 -31.81 -3.39
CA SER A 95 -5.17 -31.64 -3.90
C SER A 95 -6.14 -32.52 -3.10
N ALA A 96 -7.36 -32.01 -2.89
CA ALA A 96 -8.43 -32.77 -2.23
C ALA A 96 -8.94 -33.94 -3.10
N SER A 97 -8.78 -33.82 -4.42
CA SER A 97 -9.05 -34.88 -5.39
C SER A 97 -8.06 -34.78 -6.55
N GLN A 98 -7.75 -35.91 -7.18
CA GLN A 98 -7.01 -35.96 -8.45
C GLN A 98 -7.93 -36.23 -9.64
N SER A 99 -9.24 -36.33 -9.41
CA SER A 99 -10.24 -36.56 -10.44
C SER A 99 -11.43 -35.63 -10.25
N VAL A 100 -11.75 -34.85 -11.28
CA VAL A 100 -12.77 -33.80 -11.24
C VAL A 100 -13.70 -33.97 -12.43
N PRO A 101 -15.03 -33.91 -12.24
CA PRO A 101 -15.95 -33.90 -13.38
C PRO A 101 -15.78 -32.60 -14.19
N MET A 102 -16.09 -32.62 -15.49
CA MET A 102 -16.20 -31.38 -16.27
C MET A 102 -17.13 -30.35 -15.59
N GLY A 103 -16.64 -29.12 -15.42
CA GLY A 103 -17.38 -28.05 -14.73
C GLY A 103 -17.44 -28.21 -13.21
N GLY A 104 -16.80 -29.24 -12.65
CA GLY A 104 -16.58 -29.38 -11.23
C GLY A 104 -15.46 -28.48 -10.72
N SER A 105 -15.12 -28.66 -9.44
CA SER A 105 -14.02 -27.94 -8.81
C SER A 105 -13.14 -28.87 -7.98
N VAL A 106 -11.91 -28.43 -7.77
CA VAL A 106 -10.94 -29.07 -6.86
C VAL A 106 -10.30 -28.03 -5.97
N GLU A 107 -10.20 -28.36 -4.68
CA GLU A 107 -9.43 -27.58 -3.73
C GLU A 107 -7.99 -28.07 -3.70
N PHE A 108 -7.05 -27.14 -3.86
CA PHE A 108 -5.64 -27.33 -3.59
C PHE A 108 -5.28 -26.70 -2.25
N THR A 109 -4.43 -27.39 -1.49
CA THR A 109 -3.80 -26.83 -0.30
C THR A 109 -2.32 -26.65 -0.59
N ALA A 110 -1.90 -25.39 -0.71
CA ALA A 110 -0.52 -24.98 -0.82
C ALA A 110 0.02 -24.64 0.58
N ARG A 111 1.21 -25.13 0.90
CA ARG A 111 1.82 -24.95 2.22
C ARG A 111 3.26 -24.50 2.09
N ILE A 112 3.61 -23.42 2.77
CA ILE A 112 4.99 -22.97 2.94
C ILE A 112 5.45 -23.43 4.32
N VAL A 113 6.56 -24.15 4.41
CA VAL A 113 7.12 -24.60 5.68
C VAL A 113 8.52 -24.03 5.85
N HIS A 114 8.80 -23.44 7.00
CA HIS A 114 10.14 -22.95 7.34
C HIS A 114 11.06 -24.11 7.71
N GLU A 115 12.23 -24.15 7.09
CA GLU A 115 13.30 -25.14 7.27
C GLU A 115 14.58 -24.53 7.80
N GLY A 116 14.73 -23.20 7.71
CA GLY A 116 15.93 -22.50 8.14
C GLY A 116 16.08 -22.44 9.65
N ASP A 117 17.22 -21.93 10.09
CA ASP A 117 17.44 -21.61 11.52
C ASP A 117 17.09 -20.16 11.86
N ASP A 118 17.28 -19.22 10.94
CA ASP A 118 16.93 -17.81 11.14
C ASP A 118 15.52 -17.47 10.66
N SER A 119 14.90 -16.46 11.29
CA SER A 119 13.69 -15.85 10.76
C SER A 119 13.91 -15.19 9.40
N CYS A 120 12.94 -15.30 8.49
CA CYS A 120 12.98 -14.68 7.17
C CYS A 120 11.60 -14.20 6.72
N ARG A 121 11.56 -13.28 5.75
CA ARG A 121 10.32 -12.75 5.19
C ARG A 121 10.04 -13.32 3.79
N ILE A 122 8.81 -13.75 3.55
CA ILE A 122 8.31 -14.24 2.25
C ILE A 122 6.94 -13.65 1.96
N ASP A 123 6.52 -13.58 0.70
CA ASP A 123 5.19 -13.07 0.33
C ASP A 123 4.35 -14.21 -0.23
N ALA A 124 3.29 -14.59 0.50
CA ALA A 124 2.42 -15.71 0.15
C ALA A 124 1.19 -15.30 -0.67
N SER A 125 1.21 -14.10 -1.27
CA SER A 125 0.17 -13.64 -2.19
C SER A 125 0.15 -14.47 -3.46
N ASP A 126 -1.01 -14.60 -4.12
CA ASP A 126 -1.06 -15.23 -5.45
C ASP A 126 -0.18 -14.52 -6.48
N GLY A 127 0.19 -13.26 -6.27
CA GLY A 127 1.06 -12.53 -7.18
C GLY A 127 2.50 -13.03 -7.15
N ARG A 128 2.93 -13.62 -6.02
CA ARG A 128 4.29 -14.14 -5.80
C ARG A 128 4.32 -15.65 -5.74
N MET A 129 3.39 -16.27 -5.01
CA MET A 129 3.21 -17.72 -4.91
C MET A 129 2.10 -18.15 -5.88
N VAL A 130 2.48 -18.41 -7.13
CA VAL A 130 1.54 -18.65 -8.24
C VAL A 130 1.27 -20.12 -8.41
N LEU A 131 0.00 -20.52 -8.29
CA LEU A 131 -0.45 -21.83 -8.73
C LEU A 131 -0.71 -21.78 -10.23
N THR A 132 0.00 -22.61 -10.99
CA THR A 132 -0.20 -22.80 -12.42
C THR A 132 -0.78 -24.18 -12.67
N ILE A 133 -1.85 -24.24 -13.46
CA ILE A 133 -2.48 -25.48 -13.90
C ILE A 133 -2.44 -25.50 -15.42
N GLY A 134 -1.96 -26.58 -16.01
CA GLY A 134 -1.71 -26.62 -17.44
C GLY A 134 -1.37 -27.99 -17.98
N ASP A 135 -1.22 -28.07 -19.29
CA ASP A 135 -0.87 -29.33 -19.94
C ASP A 135 0.62 -29.64 -19.74
N SER A 136 0.95 -30.93 -19.66
CA SER A 136 2.34 -31.37 -19.62
C SER A 136 2.94 -31.29 -21.02
N VAL A 137 3.79 -30.30 -21.30
CA VAL A 137 4.51 -30.26 -22.57
C VAL A 137 5.80 -31.06 -22.41
N SER A 138 5.81 -32.29 -22.93
CA SER A 138 7.07 -32.93 -23.28
C SER A 138 7.72 -32.08 -24.36
N ALA A 139 8.85 -31.47 -24.05
CA ALA A 139 9.65 -30.73 -25.03
C ALA A 139 10.16 -31.70 -26.12
N ASP A 140 9.31 -32.00 -27.10
CA ASP A 140 9.71 -32.65 -28.34
C ASP A 140 10.43 -31.58 -29.17
N LYS A 141 11.76 -31.72 -29.26
CA LYS A 141 12.55 -31.02 -30.27
C LYS A 141 12.07 -31.49 -31.64
N SER A 142 11.18 -30.74 -32.27
CA SER A 142 10.86 -30.86 -33.69
C SER A 142 11.39 -29.65 -34.44
N ASP A 143 12.71 -29.47 -34.45
CA ASP A 143 13.36 -28.68 -35.50
C ASP A 143 13.77 -29.65 -36.61
N LYS A 144 12.97 -29.63 -37.66
CA LYS A 144 13.26 -30.25 -38.95
C LYS A 144 14.21 -29.30 -39.68
N SER A 145 15.50 -29.63 -39.70
CA SER A 145 16.43 -29.09 -40.69
C SER A 145 17.28 -30.21 -41.27
N ASP A 146 17.24 -30.30 -42.59
CA ASP A 146 17.82 -31.34 -43.40
C ASP A 146 19.36 -31.38 -43.31
N LYS A 147 19.87 -32.58 -43.00
CA LYS A 147 21.07 -33.27 -43.51
C LYS A 147 22.22 -32.43 -44.10
N SER A 148 23.40 -32.49 -43.47
CA SER A 148 24.64 -32.99 -44.11
C SER A 148 25.83 -33.14 -43.13
N ASP A 149 26.33 -34.38 -43.07
CA ASP A 149 27.72 -34.85 -43.00
C ASP A 149 28.72 -34.49 -41.86
N LYS A 150 29.06 -35.57 -41.14
CA LYS A 150 30.40 -36.11 -40.78
C LYS A 150 31.24 -35.48 -39.65
N SER A 151 31.38 -36.30 -38.60
CA SER A 151 32.56 -36.62 -37.77
C SER A 151 33.39 -35.46 -37.19
N ASP A 152 33.39 -35.30 -35.87
CA ASP A 152 34.46 -35.87 -35.04
C ASP A 152 34.20 -35.75 -33.52
N LYS A 153 34.90 -36.64 -32.83
CA LYS A 153 34.82 -37.08 -31.43
C LYS A 153 35.31 -36.02 -30.43
N SER A 154 34.56 -35.73 -29.35
CA SER A 154 35.16 -35.39 -28.05
C SER A 154 34.18 -35.54 -26.89
N ASP A 155 34.63 -36.28 -25.88
CA ASP A 155 34.00 -36.49 -24.57
C ASP A 155 33.71 -35.19 -23.83
N LYS A 156 32.48 -35.03 -23.28
CA LYS A 156 32.29 -34.24 -22.05
C LYS A 156 30.97 -34.53 -21.33
N SER A 157 31.14 -35.00 -20.09
CA SER A 157 30.29 -34.81 -18.91
C SER A 157 28.78 -35.02 -19.07
N ARG A 158 28.36 -36.19 -18.59
CA ARG A 158 26.99 -36.57 -18.24
C ARG A 158 26.50 -35.72 -17.06
N GLU A 159 26.07 -34.50 -17.35
CA GLU A 159 25.32 -33.68 -16.41
C GLU A 159 23.89 -34.23 -16.37
N LYS A 160 23.49 -34.72 -15.20
CA LYS A 160 22.16 -35.26 -14.95
C LYS A 160 21.17 -34.08 -14.97
N GLN A 161 20.73 -33.70 -16.17
CA GLN A 161 19.64 -32.75 -16.36
C GLN A 161 18.37 -33.33 -15.72
N GLU A 162 18.06 -32.83 -14.54
CA GLU A 162 16.71 -32.90 -13.97
C GLU A 162 15.78 -32.23 -14.98
N LYS A 163 15.01 -33.07 -15.70
CA LYS A 163 14.16 -32.65 -16.80
C LYS A 163 13.04 -31.78 -16.20
N GLN A 164 13.24 -30.46 -16.17
CA GLN A 164 12.19 -29.50 -15.81
C GLN A 164 11.02 -29.74 -16.77
N GLN A 165 9.94 -30.29 -16.23
CA GLN A 165 8.72 -30.58 -16.97
C GLN A 165 8.02 -29.25 -17.22
N LYS A 166 8.11 -28.76 -18.47
CA LYS A 166 7.54 -27.48 -18.87
C LYS A 166 6.01 -27.60 -18.89
N ILE A 167 5.33 -26.80 -18.07
CA ILE A 167 3.86 -26.71 -18.03
C ILE A 167 3.44 -25.61 -19.00
N GLU A 168 2.50 -25.92 -19.90
CA GLU A 168 1.81 -24.90 -20.69
C GLU A 168 0.58 -24.43 -19.91
N PRO A 169 0.58 -23.18 -19.40
CA PRO A 169 -0.42 -22.73 -18.45
C PRO A 169 -1.79 -22.60 -19.13
N GLN A 170 -2.79 -23.30 -18.60
CA GLN A 170 -4.20 -23.13 -18.98
C GLN A 170 -4.96 -22.25 -17.97
N TRP A 171 -4.54 -22.28 -16.71
CA TRP A 171 -5.08 -21.48 -15.62
C TRP A 171 -3.95 -21.02 -14.69
N ARG A 172 -4.06 -19.81 -14.16
CA ARG A 172 -3.11 -19.29 -13.17
C ARG A 172 -3.83 -18.51 -12.06
N SER A 173 -3.34 -18.65 -10.84
CA SER A 173 -3.90 -17.91 -9.69
C SER A 173 -3.57 -16.41 -9.69
N ASP A 174 -2.64 -15.97 -10.53
CA ASP A 174 -2.10 -14.61 -10.51
C ASP A 174 -2.67 -13.66 -11.58
N VAL A 175 -3.84 -14.01 -12.13
CA VAL A 175 -4.44 -13.30 -13.28
C VAL A 175 -5.13 -12.00 -12.87
N CYS A 176 -5.72 -11.95 -11.67
CA CYS A 176 -6.39 -10.75 -11.14
C CYS A 176 -5.44 -9.87 -10.31
N GLU A 177 -5.88 -8.67 -9.93
CA GLU A 177 -5.14 -7.86 -8.95
C GLU A 177 -5.10 -8.55 -7.58
N ILE A 178 -3.89 -8.78 -7.06
CA ILE A 178 -3.70 -9.61 -5.86
C ILE A 178 -3.12 -8.77 -4.73
N PRO A 179 -3.78 -8.75 -3.55
CA PRO A 179 -3.22 -8.11 -2.37
C PRO A 179 -1.95 -8.85 -1.91
N LEU A 180 -0.93 -8.08 -1.55
CA LEU A 180 0.30 -8.62 -0.97
C LEU A 180 -0.02 -9.34 0.35
N LYS A 181 0.72 -10.43 0.63
CA LYS A 181 0.60 -11.20 1.87
C LYS A 181 1.99 -11.46 2.44
N PRO A 182 2.66 -10.43 2.98
CA PRO A 182 3.97 -10.61 3.61
C PRO A 182 3.82 -11.44 4.88
N LEU A 183 4.66 -12.48 5.00
CA LEU A 183 4.78 -13.36 6.15
C LEU A 183 6.19 -13.26 6.71
N LEU A 184 6.29 -13.13 8.02
CA LEU A 184 7.52 -13.38 8.76
C LEU A 184 7.48 -14.83 9.22
N MET A 185 8.43 -15.63 8.77
CA MET A 185 8.54 -17.04 9.11
C MET A 185 9.75 -17.28 10.01
N ALA A 186 9.54 -18.06 11.06
CA ALA A 186 10.56 -18.53 11.98
C ALA A 186 10.49 -20.06 12.13
N LYS A 187 11.45 -20.60 12.87
CA LYS A 187 11.61 -22.05 13.05
C LYS A 187 10.33 -22.68 13.62
N GLY A 188 9.79 -23.65 12.88
CA GLY A 188 8.55 -24.35 13.22
C GLY A 188 7.29 -23.74 12.60
N ASP A 189 7.39 -22.58 11.95
CA ASP A 189 6.25 -21.95 11.29
C ASP A 189 5.89 -22.68 10.00
N SER A 190 4.59 -22.76 9.75
CA SER A 190 4.04 -23.13 8.46
C SER A 190 2.84 -22.26 8.14
N TYR A 191 2.65 -21.96 6.86
CA TYR A 191 1.50 -21.23 6.36
C TYR A 191 0.79 -22.07 5.32
N GLU A 192 -0.53 -22.22 5.48
CA GLU A 192 -1.37 -22.95 4.53
C GLU A 192 -2.33 -22.00 3.82
N LYS A 193 -2.55 -22.28 2.54
CA LYS A 193 -3.45 -21.54 1.67
C LYS A 193 -4.25 -22.52 0.84
N LYS A 194 -5.56 -22.33 0.88
CA LYS A 194 -6.50 -23.06 0.02
C LYS A 194 -6.78 -22.27 -1.24
N ILE A 195 -6.76 -22.95 -2.38
CA ILE A 195 -7.06 -22.39 -3.69
C ILE A 195 -8.05 -23.34 -4.36
N VAL A 196 -9.20 -22.82 -4.77
CA VAL A 196 -10.21 -23.60 -5.49
C VAL A 196 -10.06 -23.32 -6.97
N TRP A 197 -9.92 -24.38 -7.76
CA TRP A 197 -9.96 -24.30 -9.21
C TRP A 197 -11.23 -24.96 -9.72
N SER A 198 -12.10 -24.18 -10.38
CA SER A 198 -13.41 -24.63 -10.86
C SER A 198 -13.38 -25.12 -12.31
N THR A 199 -12.25 -25.74 -12.71
CA THR A 199 -11.97 -26.24 -14.07
C THR A 199 -12.05 -25.15 -15.15
N ASP A 200 -11.65 -23.93 -14.78
CA ASP A 200 -11.62 -22.76 -15.65
C ASP A 200 -10.28 -22.61 -16.36
N ALA A 201 -10.29 -21.86 -17.46
CA ALA A 201 -9.13 -21.41 -18.20
C ALA A 201 -9.01 -19.89 -18.13
N THR A 202 -7.80 -19.40 -17.91
CA THR A 202 -7.47 -17.96 -17.92
C THR A 202 -6.60 -17.56 -19.11
N VAL A 203 -6.32 -18.50 -20.02
CA VAL A 203 -5.59 -18.21 -21.25
C VAL A 203 -6.45 -17.35 -22.15
N GLY A 204 -5.90 -16.22 -22.60
CA GLY A 204 -6.59 -15.29 -23.49
C GLY A 204 -7.65 -14.42 -22.82
N THR A 205 -7.77 -14.47 -21.48
CA THR A 205 -8.69 -13.59 -20.74
C THR A 205 -8.00 -12.30 -20.30
N PRO A 206 -8.75 -11.21 -20.06
CA PRO A 206 -8.23 -10.02 -19.40
C PRO A 206 -7.54 -10.32 -18.06
N THR A 207 -6.58 -9.47 -17.68
CA THR A 207 -5.77 -9.61 -16.45
C THR A 207 -5.77 -8.31 -15.64
N GLY A 208 -5.40 -8.38 -14.37
CA GLY A 208 -5.33 -7.22 -13.48
C GLY A 208 -6.71 -6.75 -13.03
N LYS A 209 -7.01 -5.47 -13.25
CA LYS A 209 -8.25 -4.82 -12.78
C LYS A 209 -9.50 -5.21 -13.56
N ASP A 210 -9.30 -5.60 -14.82
CA ASP A 210 -10.38 -5.96 -15.74
C ASP A 210 -10.57 -7.49 -15.81
N CYS A 211 -10.07 -8.23 -14.82
CA CYS A 211 -10.19 -9.69 -14.84
C CYS A 211 -11.65 -10.13 -14.78
N LEU A 212 -11.94 -11.27 -15.39
CA LEU A 212 -13.28 -11.84 -15.43
C LEU A 212 -13.60 -12.54 -14.11
N ASP A 213 -14.87 -12.54 -13.72
CA ASP A 213 -15.37 -13.39 -12.64
C ASP A 213 -15.26 -14.87 -13.04
N ASP A 214 -15.07 -15.76 -12.06
CA ASP A 214 -14.90 -17.20 -12.29
C ASP A 214 -16.04 -17.83 -13.12
N ALA A 215 -17.26 -17.27 -13.03
CA ALA A 215 -18.43 -17.75 -13.77
C ALA A 215 -18.35 -17.44 -15.28
N ASP A 216 -17.61 -16.40 -15.67
CA ASP A 216 -17.47 -15.94 -17.05
C ASP A 216 -16.22 -16.51 -17.72
N LEU A 217 -15.37 -17.22 -16.96
CA LEU A 217 -14.21 -17.89 -17.51
C LEU A 217 -14.61 -19.11 -18.35
N PRO A 218 -13.93 -19.33 -19.50
CA PRO A 218 -14.14 -20.53 -20.29
C PRO A 218 -13.68 -21.77 -19.51
N LYS A 219 -14.40 -22.88 -19.66
CA LYS A 219 -14.01 -24.16 -19.05
C LYS A 219 -12.90 -24.85 -19.83
N VAL A 220 -12.03 -25.56 -19.12
CA VAL A 220 -11.04 -26.45 -19.74
C VAL A 220 -11.71 -27.67 -20.38
N SER A 221 -11.01 -28.28 -21.34
CA SER A 221 -11.45 -29.53 -21.94
C SER A 221 -11.19 -30.72 -21.00
N ARG A 222 -11.75 -31.89 -21.34
CA ARG A 222 -11.33 -33.14 -20.68
C ARG A 222 -9.86 -33.39 -20.97
N GLY A 223 -9.13 -33.85 -19.96
CA GLY A 223 -7.69 -34.02 -20.10
C GLY A 223 -6.99 -34.32 -18.78
N THR A 224 -5.67 -34.42 -18.89
CA THR A 224 -4.78 -34.56 -17.73
C THR A 224 -3.97 -33.29 -17.61
N TYR A 225 -4.13 -32.61 -16.49
CA TYR A 225 -3.48 -31.36 -16.17
C TYR A 225 -2.44 -31.56 -15.07
N ILE A 226 -1.38 -30.76 -15.11
CA ILE A 226 -0.40 -30.64 -14.05
C ILE A 226 -0.65 -29.32 -13.32
N ALA A 227 -0.83 -29.41 -12.00
CA ALA A 227 -0.85 -28.29 -11.09
C ALA A 227 0.50 -28.20 -10.36
N GLN A 228 1.12 -27.02 -10.39
CA GLN A 228 2.36 -26.76 -9.68
C GLN A 228 2.35 -25.33 -9.16
N ILE A 229 2.89 -25.13 -7.95
CA ILE A 229 3.03 -23.81 -7.37
C ILE A 229 4.50 -23.40 -7.33
N GLU A 230 4.77 -22.16 -7.72
CA GLU A 230 6.10 -21.57 -7.78
C GLU A 230 6.11 -20.19 -7.10
N HIS A 231 7.21 -19.88 -6.42
CA HIS A 231 7.42 -18.54 -5.86
C HIS A 231 8.33 -17.68 -6.76
N LYS A 232 7.76 -16.65 -7.39
CA LYS A 232 8.47 -15.79 -8.37
C LYS A 232 9.74 -15.10 -7.84
N ASP A 233 9.75 -14.69 -6.58
CA ASP A 233 10.90 -13.94 -6.03
C ASP A 233 11.97 -14.85 -5.40
N VAL A 234 11.72 -16.15 -5.27
CA VAL A 234 12.63 -17.10 -4.64
C VAL A 234 12.99 -18.16 -5.67
N SER A 235 14.12 -17.97 -6.34
CA SER A 235 14.56 -18.85 -7.42
C SER A 235 14.64 -20.32 -6.96
N GLY A 236 14.03 -21.21 -7.75
CA GLY A 236 14.00 -22.65 -7.48
C GLY A 236 13.01 -23.09 -6.42
N LEU A 237 12.26 -22.16 -5.79
CA LEU A 237 11.25 -22.51 -4.80
C LEU A 237 9.92 -22.86 -5.49
N GLN A 238 9.71 -24.16 -5.67
CA GLN A 238 8.51 -24.73 -6.30
C GLN A 238 8.09 -26.02 -5.59
N SER A 239 6.81 -26.39 -5.72
CA SER A 239 6.33 -27.69 -5.22
C SER A 239 6.64 -28.82 -6.18
N ASN A 240 6.48 -30.05 -5.69
CA ASN A 240 6.26 -31.20 -6.57
C ASN A 240 4.97 -30.98 -7.40
N PRO A 241 4.93 -31.47 -8.65
CA PRO A 241 3.74 -31.38 -9.49
C PRO A 241 2.64 -32.32 -8.98
N VAL A 242 1.39 -31.87 -9.09
CA VAL A 242 0.18 -32.66 -8.79
C VAL A 242 -0.58 -32.89 -10.09
N VAL A 243 -0.87 -34.14 -10.40
CA VAL A 243 -1.62 -34.52 -11.62
C VAL A 243 -3.11 -34.55 -11.33
N ILE A 244 -3.90 -33.89 -12.18
CA ILE A 244 -5.36 -33.82 -12.10
C ILE A 244 -5.98 -34.32 -13.40
N SER A 245 -6.92 -35.25 -13.30
CA SER A 245 -7.72 -35.73 -14.43
C SER A 245 -9.10 -35.07 -14.43
N VAL A 246 -9.41 -34.34 -15.50
CA VAL A 246 -10.73 -33.76 -15.76
C VAL A 246 -11.49 -34.68 -16.71
N ARG A 247 -12.63 -35.21 -16.28
CA ARG A 247 -13.41 -36.22 -17.02
C ARG A 247 -14.91 -35.97 -17.06
#